data_AF-A0A7S2NM45-F1
#
_entry.id   AF-A0A7S2NM45-F1
#
_cell.length_a   1.000
_cell.length_b   1.000
_cell.length_c   1.000
_cell.angle_alpha   90.00
_cell.angle_beta   90.00
_cell.angle_gamma   90.00
#
_symmetry.space_group_name_H-M   'P 1'
#
loop_
_entity.id
_entity.type
_entity.pdbx_description
1 polymer ?
#
loop_
_entity_poly.entity_id
_entity_poly.type
_entity_poly.pdbx_seq_one_letter_code
_entity_poly.pdbx_strand_id
1 'polypeptide(L)'
;ELKAGGFDPGTLRQVGCTADELKAAGFSPAELRQGEFTAKELGFAGLSGSQLKGAGFSAREIKEGGLLQRAIFTFQELKAEGFTAKELKEEGFVLKELKDGGCTMNELRLADYSTRELKQVG
;
A
#
# COMPACT_ATOMS: atom_id res chain seq x y z
N GLU A 1 28.12 -4.91 4.67
CA GLU A 1 26.94 -4.88 3.78
C GLU A 1 26.16 -6.17 3.96
N LEU A 2 25.03 -6.15 4.66
CA LEU A 2 24.23 -7.37 4.94
C LEU A 2 23.84 -8.11 3.65
N LYS A 3 23.50 -7.34 2.61
CA LYS A 3 23.20 -7.87 1.27
C LYS A 3 24.42 -8.49 0.57
N ALA A 4 25.60 -7.88 0.68
CA ALA A 4 26.82 -8.42 0.07
C ALA A 4 27.35 -9.68 0.81
N GLY A 5 26.93 -9.89 2.06
CA GLY A 5 27.21 -11.10 2.82
C GLY A 5 26.35 -12.31 2.45
N GLY A 6 25.42 -12.17 1.50
CA GLY A 6 24.54 -13.26 1.07
C GLY A 6 23.39 -13.56 2.02
N PHE A 7 23.02 -12.63 2.90
CA PHE A 7 21.91 -12.82 3.83
C PHE A 7 20.57 -12.48 3.17
N ASP A 8 19.62 -13.41 3.27
CA ASP A 8 18.25 -13.20 2.82
C ASP A 8 17.46 -12.34 3.83
N PRO A 9 16.57 -11.45 3.35
CA PRO A 9 15.79 -10.57 4.23
C PRO A 9 14.90 -11.34 5.22
N GLY A 10 14.43 -12.54 4.85
CA GLY A 10 13.67 -13.42 5.75
C GLY A 10 14.50 -13.92 6.93
N THR A 11 15.76 -14.31 6.69
CA THR A 11 16.69 -14.71 7.76
C THR A 11 17.00 -13.52 8.68
N LEU A 12 17.20 -12.34 8.09
CA LEU A 12 17.45 -11.12 8.85
C LEU A 12 16.25 -10.72 9.73
N ARG A 13 15.03 -10.90 9.22
CA ARG A 13 13.80 -10.75 10.02
C ARG A 13 13.76 -11.69 11.22
N GLN A 14 14.15 -12.96 11.05
CA GLN A 14 14.15 -13.94 12.14
C GLN A 14 15.15 -13.61 13.25
N VAL A 15 16.26 -12.95 12.92
CA VAL A 15 17.25 -12.48 13.91
C VAL A 15 16.91 -11.09 14.48
N GLY A 16 15.75 -10.53 14.11
CA GLY A 16 15.20 -9.31 14.69
C GLY A 16 15.45 -8.02 13.90
N CYS A 17 15.97 -8.09 12.67
CA CYS A 17 16.10 -6.91 11.83
C CYS A 17 14.74 -6.39 11.38
N THR A 18 14.60 -5.07 11.39
CA THR A 18 13.41 -4.36 10.95
C THR A 18 13.45 -4.01 9.47
N ALA A 19 12.28 -3.75 8.89
CA ALA A 19 12.16 -3.30 7.51
C ALA A 19 12.98 -2.02 7.21
N ASP A 20 13.09 -1.11 8.18
CA ASP A 20 13.86 0.13 8.05
C ASP A 20 15.37 -0.15 7.93
N GLU A 21 15.90 -1.00 8.80
CA GLU A 21 17.31 -1.40 8.78
C GLU A 21 17.67 -2.11 7.46
N LEU A 22 16.79 -2.98 6.97
CA LEU A 22 17.01 -3.67 5.71
C LEU A 22 16.89 -2.72 4.51
N LYS A 23 15.94 -1.78 4.52
CA LYS A 23 15.86 -0.72 3.51
C LYS A 23 17.15 0.10 3.50
N ALA A 24 17.66 0.50 4.66
CA ALA A 24 18.91 1.24 4.81
C ALA A 24 20.13 0.41 4.36
N ALA A 25 20.08 -0.92 4.53
CA ALA A 25 21.09 -1.86 4.03
C ALA A 25 21.03 -2.11 2.51
N GLY A 26 20.07 -1.50 1.79
CA GLY A 26 19.96 -1.59 0.33
C GLY A 26 19.09 -2.74 -0.19
N PHE A 27 18.23 -3.30 0.65
CA PHE A 27 17.21 -4.25 0.20
C PHE A 27 16.06 -3.52 -0.49
N SER A 28 15.66 -4.04 -1.64
CA SER A 28 14.54 -3.52 -2.41
C SER A 28 13.22 -3.90 -1.75
N PRO A 29 12.15 -3.10 -1.94
CA PRO A 29 10.80 -3.41 -1.46
C PRO A 29 10.33 -4.84 -1.79
N ALA A 30 10.64 -5.32 -3.01
CA ALA A 30 10.32 -6.67 -3.46
C ALA A 30 11.09 -7.76 -2.70
N GLU A 31 12.37 -7.51 -2.37
CA GLU A 31 13.18 -8.42 -1.56
C GLU A 31 12.63 -8.49 -0.13
N LEU A 32 12.26 -7.34 0.44
CA LEU A 32 11.63 -7.31 1.76
C LEU A 32 10.30 -8.08 1.76
N ARG A 33 9.50 -7.97 0.71
CA ARG A 33 8.29 -8.80 0.59
C ARG A 33 8.61 -10.30 0.57
N GLN A 34 9.66 -10.72 -0.14
CA GLN A 34 10.12 -12.12 -0.12
C GLN A 34 10.60 -12.55 1.26
N GLY A 35 11.12 -11.61 2.05
CA GLY A 35 11.44 -11.79 3.47
C GLY A 35 10.23 -11.78 4.41
N GLU A 36 9.01 -11.95 3.88
CA GLU A 36 7.74 -11.98 4.62
C GLU A 36 7.41 -10.68 5.37
N PHE A 37 7.95 -9.55 4.92
CA PHE A 37 7.60 -8.26 5.51
C PHE A 37 6.21 -7.78 5.08
N THR A 38 5.53 -7.23 6.09
CA THR A 38 4.38 -6.37 6.07
C THR A 38 4.27 -5.24 5.05
N ALA A 39 3.17 -5.04 4.31
CA ALA A 39 2.87 -3.69 3.79
C ALA A 39 2.93 -2.64 4.91
N LYS A 40 2.42 -3.02 6.10
CA LYS A 40 2.48 -2.24 7.34
C LYS A 40 3.92 -1.91 7.74
N GLU A 41 4.75 -2.94 7.93
CA GLU A 41 6.14 -2.80 8.36
C GLU A 41 6.95 -1.93 7.39
N LEU A 42 6.73 -2.12 6.09
CA LEU A 42 7.38 -1.35 5.04
C LEU A 42 6.89 0.12 5.02
N GLY A 43 5.59 0.36 5.22
CA GLY A 43 5.07 1.71 5.39
C GLY A 43 5.67 2.42 6.62
N PHE A 44 5.83 1.71 7.74
CA PHE A 44 6.52 2.26 8.93
C PHE A 44 8.01 2.52 8.68
N ALA A 45 8.65 1.72 7.83
CA ALA A 45 10.01 1.96 7.35
C ALA A 45 10.10 3.12 6.34
N GLY A 46 8.99 3.83 6.07
CA GLY A 46 8.95 4.98 5.17
C GLY A 46 9.14 4.59 3.70
N LEU A 47 8.65 3.42 3.28
CA LEU A 47 8.41 3.15 1.87
C LEU A 47 7.14 3.89 1.40
N SER A 48 7.08 4.33 0.15
CA SER A 48 5.90 4.97 -0.44
C SER A 48 4.87 3.97 -0.96
N GLY A 49 3.67 4.43 -1.33
CA GLY A 49 2.67 3.62 -2.04
C GLY A 49 3.19 3.04 -3.36
N SER A 50 3.85 3.86 -4.19
CA SER A 50 4.86 3.49 -5.21
C SER A 50 5.70 2.28 -4.81
N GLN A 51 6.42 2.47 -3.71
CA GLN A 51 7.27 1.51 -3.03
C GLN A 51 6.65 0.10 -2.98
N LEU A 52 5.49 0.08 -2.33
CA LEU A 52 4.75 -1.14 -1.99
C LEU A 52 4.08 -1.75 -3.21
N LYS A 53 3.46 -0.94 -4.08
CA LYS A 53 2.85 -1.42 -5.33
C LYS A 53 3.90 -2.04 -6.24
N GLY A 54 5.09 -1.45 -6.34
CA GLY A 54 6.22 -2.00 -7.08
C GLY A 54 6.75 -3.31 -6.50
N ALA A 55 6.65 -3.50 -5.18
CA ALA A 55 6.89 -4.79 -4.53
C ALA A 55 5.75 -5.81 -4.76
N GLY A 56 4.64 -5.36 -5.33
CA GLY A 56 3.44 -6.13 -5.65
C GLY A 56 2.42 -6.21 -4.50
N PHE A 57 2.51 -5.37 -3.48
CA PHE A 57 1.46 -5.27 -2.46
C PHE A 57 0.20 -4.65 -3.08
N SER A 58 -0.95 -5.23 -2.77
CA SER A 58 -2.24 -4.70 -3.19
C SER A 58 -2.68 -3.55 -2.27
N ALA A 59 -3.62 -2.74 -2.75
CA ALA A 59 -4.19 -1.67 -1.94
C ALA A 59 -4.92 -2.21 -0.70
N ARG A 60 -5.47 -3.43 -0.78
CA ARG A 60 -6.07 -4.12 0.36
C ARG A 60 -5.02 -4.40 1.43
N GLU A 61 -3.85 -4.91 1.08
CA GLU A 61 -2.76 -5.16 2.04
C GLU A 61 -2.32 -3.85 2.73
N ILE A 62 -2.25 -2.75 1.98
CA ILE A 62 -1.95 -1.40 2.51
C ILE A 62 -3.04 -0.95 3.50
N LYS A 63 -4.32 -1.19 3.17
CA LYS A 63 -5.48 -0.87 4.01
C LYS A 63 -5.51 -1.71 5.29
N GLU A 64 -5.36 -3.02 5.17
CA GLU A 64 -5.32 -3.97 6.29
C GLU A 64 -4.12 -3.68 7.21
N GLY A 65 -3.02 -3.17 6.65
CA GLY A 65 -1.88 -2.67 7.41
C GLY A 65 -2.15 -1.43 8.27
N GLY A 66 -3.31 -0.78 8.12
CA GLY A 66 -3.68 0.40 8.90
C GLY A 66 -3.00 1.68 8.42
N LEU A 67 -2.38 1.68 7.23
CA LEU A 67 -1.48 2.75 6.79
C LEU A 67 -2.23 4.01 6.38
N LEU A 68 -3.44 3.86 5.84
CA LEU A 68 -4.33 4.97 5.52
C LEU A 68 -4.93 5.61 6.78
N GLN A 69 -5.33 4.79 7.76
CA GLN A 69 -5.92 5.28 9.01
C GLN A 69 -4.89 5.98 9.90
N ARG A 70 -3.61 5.56 9.81
CA ARG A 70 -2.49 6.19 10.53
C ARG A 70 -1.86 7.36 9.77
N ALA A 71 -2.45 7.77 8.64
CA ALA A 71 -1.94 8.82 7.77
C ALA A 71 -0.46 8.62 7.37
N ILE A 72 -0.02 7.35 7.29
CA ILE A 72 1.29 6.99 6.72
C ILE A 72 1.23 7.15 5.21
N PHE A 73 0.07 6.82 4.61
CA PHE A 73 -0.27 7.18 3.25
C PHE A 73 -1.58 7.93 3.20
N THR A 74 -1.68 8.80 2.21
CA THR A 74 -2.95 9.39 1.79
C THR A 74 -3.51 8.62 0.60
N PHE A 75 -4.82 8.67 0.46
CA PHE A 75 -5.50 8.15 -0.73
C PHE A 75 -5.08 8.88 -2.01
N GLN A 76 -4.74 10.17 -1.91
CA GLN A 76 -4.22 10.96 -3.02
C GLN A 76 -2.88 10.41 -3.51
N GLU A 77 -2.00 10.02 -2.59
CA GLU A 77 -0.77 9.33 -2.95
C GLU A 77 -1.09 8.01 -3.65
N LEU A 78 -1.93 7.14 -3.08
CA LEU A 78 -2.29 5.88 -3.76
C LEU A 78 -2.82 6.13 -5.19
N LYS A 79 -3.67 7.14 -5.38
CA LYS A 79 -4.15 7.52 -6.72
C LYS A 79 -3.03 8.00 -7.64
N ALA A 80 -2.13 8.86 -7.14
CA ALA A 80 -0.99 9.36 -7.92
C ALA A 80 -0.04 8.23 -8.34
N GLU A 81 0.06 7.21 -7.48
CA GLU A 81 0.81 5.97 -7.66
C GLU A 81 0.04 4.95 -8.55
N GLY A 82 -1.08 5.39 -9.12
CA GLY A 82 -1.85 4.69 -10.15
C GLY A 82 -2.83 3.65 -9.65
N PHE A 83 -3.20 3.65 -8.36
CA PHE A 83 -4.35 2.86 -7.89
C PHE A 83 -5.64 3.53 -8.34
N THR A 84 -6.42 2.85 -9.19
CA THR A 84 -7.70 3.36 -9.68
C THR A 84 -8.83 3.07 -8.71
N ALA A 85 -9.88 3.90 -8.73
CA ALA A 85 -11.07 3.66 -7.90
C ALA A 85 -11.71 2.27 -8.16
N LYS A 86 -11.55 1.73 -9.38
CA LYS A 86 -12.03 0.40 -9.75
C LYS A 86 -11.26 -0.69 -9.03
N GLU A 87 -9.93 -0.67 -9.13
CA GLU A 87 -9.07 -1.61 -8.41
C GLU A 87 -9.34 -1.52 -6.90
N LEU A 88 -9.41 -0.31 -6.34
CA LEU A 88 -9.69 -0.13 -4.92
C LEU A 88 -11.05 -0.71 -4.51
N LYS A 89 -12.09 -0.56 -5.34
CA LYS A 89 -13.38 -1.20 -5.10
C LYS A 89 -13.26 -2.73 -5.11
N GLU A 90 -12.54 -3.30 -6.07
CA GLU A 90 -12.30 -4.75 -6.17
C GLU A 90 -11.50 -5.28 -4.96
N GLU A 91 -10.60 -4.45 -4.44
CA GLU A 91 -9.80 -4.68 -3.23
C GLU A 91 -10.59 -4.47 -1.91
N GLY A 92 -11.89 -4.17 -1.99
CA GLY A 92 -12.79 -4.08 -0.84
C GLY A 92 -12.87 -2.71 -0.16
N PHE A 93 -12.50 -1.64 -0.87
CA PHE A 93 -12.79 -0.27 -0.42
C PHE A 93 -14.25 0.09 -0.71
N VAL A 94 -14.90 0.70 0.28
CA VAL A 94 -16.29 1.14 0.12
C VAL A 94 -16.34 2.55 -0.46
N LEU A 95 -17.46 2.88 -1.11
CA LEU A 95 -17.66 4.15 -1.81
C LEU A 95 -17.35 5.38 -0.94
N LYS A 96 -17.72 5.33 0.35
CA LYS A 96 -17.43 6.40 1.30
C LYS A 96 -15.91 6.60 1.47
N GLU A 97 -15.14 5.53 1.65
CA GLU A 97 -13.68 5.60 1.79
C GLU A 97 -13.03 6.16 0.52
N LEU A 98 -13.50 5.74 -0.66
CA LEU A 98 -12.99 6.26 -1.93
C LEU A 98 -13.29 7.77 -2.08
N LYS A 99 -14.51 8.20 -1.72
CA LYS A 99 -14.90 9.61 -1.78
C LYS A 99 -14.12 10.45 -0.76
N ASP A 100 -14.03 10.01 0.49
CA ASP A 100 -13.24 10.66 1.54
C ASP A 100 -11.74 10.70 1.18
N GLY A 101 -11.27 9.72 0.43
CA GLY A 101 -9.94 9.70 -0.19
C GLY A 101 -9.75 10.67 -1.36
N GLY A 102 -10.80 11.35 -1.80
CA GLY A 102 -10.74 12.30 -2.92
C GLY A 102 -10.77 11.64 -4.29
N CYS A 103 -11.40 10.46 -4.43
CA CYS A 103 -11.90 10.01 -5.72
C CYS A 103 -13.04 10.93 -6.19
N THR A 104 -12.94 11.41 -7.41
CA THR A 104 -13.96 12.24 -8.06
C THR A 104 -15.15 11.39 -8.47
N MET A 105 -16.31 12.04 -8.64
CA MET A 105 -17.53 11.36 -9.11
C MET A 105 -17.34 10.63 -10.46
N ASN A 106 -16.48 11.17 -11.34
CA ASN A 106 -16.16 10.53 -12.61
C ASN A 106 -15.36 9.23 -12.42
N GLU A 107 -14.33 9.25 -11.55
CA GLU A 107 -13.54 8.05 -11.24
C GLU A 107 -14.39 6.98 -10.56
N LEU A 108 -15.28 7.38 -9.65
CA LEU A 108 -16.22 6.45 -9.00
C LEU A 108 -17.21 5.87 -10.02
N ARG A 109 -17.68 6.67 -10.98
CA ARG A 109 -18.52 6.15 -12.07
C ARG A 109 -17.77 5.17 -12.97
N LEU A 110 -16.49 5.42 -13.25
CA LEU A 110 -15.60 4.50 -13.97
C LEU A 110 -15.30 3.21 -13.17
N ALA A 111 -15.38 3.27 -11.84
CA ALA A 111 -15.33 2.12 -10.95
C ALA A 111 -16.67 1.36 -10.85
N ASP A 112 -17.57 1.53 -11.82
CA ASP A 112 -18.86 0.86 -11.89
C ASP A 112 -19.78 1.16 -10.68
N TYR A 113 -19.64 2.33 -10.03
CA TYR A 113 -20.63 2.78 -9.05
C TYR A 113 -21.85 3.37 -9.77
N SER A 114 -23.04 2.94 -9.36
CA SER A 114 -24.29 3.46 -9.90
C SER A 114 -24.55 4.89 -9.41
N THR A 115 -25.33 5.65 -10.19
CA THR A 115 -25.75 7.00 -9.81
C THR A 115 -26.54 7.04 -8.50
N ARG A 116 -27.21 5.94 -8.12
CA ARG A 116 -27.90 5.80 -6.83
C ARG A 116 -26.91 5.71 -5.67
N GLU A 117 -25.83 4.94 -5.82
CA GLU A 117 -24.79 4.83 -4.80
C GLU A 117 -24.04 6.16 -4.63
N LEU A 118 -23.68 6.82 -5.75
CA LEU A 118 -23.01 8.13 -5.73
C LEU A 118 -23.84 9.21 -5.03
N LYS A 119 -25.17 9.18 -5.18
CA LYS A 119 -26.09 10.10 -4.49
C LYS A 119 -26.18 9.86 -2.98
N GLN A 120 -25.93 8.64 -2.50
CA GLN A 120 -26.03 8.34 -1.06
C GLN A 120 -24.83 8.87 -0.27
N VAL A 121 -23.67 8.94 -0.92
CA VAL A 121 -22.47 9.53 -0.31
C VAL A 121 -22.30 11.01 -0.65
N GLY A 122 -23.10 11.50 -1.61
CA GLY A 122 -23.15 12.85 -2.22
C GLY A 122 -23.41 13.95 -1.21
#